data_AF-A0A7S1P5C2-F1
#
_entry.id   AF-A0A7S1P5C2-F1
#
_cell.length_a   1.000
_cell.length_b   1.000
_cell.length_c   1.000
_cell.angle_alpha   90.00
_cell.angle_beta   90.00
_cell.angle_gamma   90.00
#
_symmetry.space_group_name_H-M   'P 1'
#
loop_
_entity.id
_entity.type
_entity.pdbx_description
1 polymer ?
#
loop_
_entity_poly.entity_id
_entity_poly.type
_entity_poly.pdbx_seq_one_letter_code
_entity_poly.pdbx_strand_id
1 'polypeptide(L)'
;VMWELHRGYLESYTDFPDTQTMVEGIDRNVKILLIHGTKDRSIPLEMAEGLHAAFLKHRGAAGSDSDGGVGVQLVTVEGGNHLLSSSKHLDKALKAIRELVTDSECVRV
;
A
#
# COMPACT_ATOMS: atom_id res chain seq x y z
N VAL A 1 13.36 0.61 -29.68
CA VAL A 1 12.19 1.48 -29.43
C VAL A 1 12.35 2.02 -28.02
N MET A 2 12.71 3.29 -27.91
CA MET A 2 12.86 3.99 -26.63
C MET A 2 11.45 4.27 -26.13
N TRP A 3 11.07 3.78 -24.95
CA TRP A 3 9.76 4.07 -24.36
C TRP A 3 9.75 5.54 -23.94
N GLU A 4 9.25 6.42 -24.79
CA GLU A 4 8.91 7.78 -24.40
C GLU A 4 7.73 7.68 -23.42
N LEU A 5 7.99 7.93 -22.14
CA LEU A 5 6.95 8.18 -21.15
C LEU A 5 6.19 9.44 -21.60
N HIS A 6 5.14 9.24 -22.39
CA HIS A 6 4.24 10.31 -22.84
C HIS A 6 3.73 11.11 -21.64
N ARG A 7 3.48 12.42 -21.85
CA ARG A 7 2.84 13.35 -20.90
C ARG A 7 1.55 12.81 -20.26
N GLY A 8 0.92 11.79 -20.85
CA GLY A 8 -0.20 11.08 -20.25
C GLY A 8 0.09 10.49 -18.86
N TYR A 9 1.34 10.14 -18.53
CA TYR A 9 1.69 9.75 -17.16
C TYR A 9 1.58 10.93 -16.18
N LEU A 10 1.95 12.14 -16.62
CA LEU A 10 1.81 13.34 -15.80
C LEU A 10 0.34 13.75 -15.64
N GLU A 11 -0.47 13.60 -16.69
CA GLU A 11 -1.92 13.84 -16.67
C GLU A 11 -2.68 12.77 -15.87
N SER A 12 -2.15 11.54 -15.78
CA SER A 12 -2.75 10.51 -14.93
C SER A 12 -2.72 10.85 -13.44
N TYR A 13 -1.83 11.76 -13.00
CA TYR A 13 -1.85 12.28 -11.62
C TYR A 13 -3.00 13.24 -11.36
N THR A 14 -3.52 13.95 -12.38
CA THR A 14 -4.74 14.76 -12.23
C THR A 14 -6.00 13.92 -12.21
N ASP A 15 -5.97 12.74 -12.84
CA ASP A 15 -7.06 11.75 -12.79
C ASP A 15 -6.94 10.80 -11.59
N PHE A 16 -5.80 10.81 -10.88
CA PHE A 16 -5.61 9.98 -9.71
C PHE A 16 -6.45 10.55 -8.57
N PRO A 17 -7.38 9.75 -7.98
CA PRO A 17 -8.21 10.21 -6.89
C PRO A 17 -7.32 10.70 -5.74
N ASP A 18 -7.67 11.85 -5.16
CA ASP A 18 -6.99 12.30 -3.96
C ASP A 18 -7.17 11.29 -2.81
N THR A 19 -6.31 11.38 -1.80
CA THR A 19 -6.33 10.46 -0.66
C THR A 19 -7.71 10.37 0.00
N GLN A 20 -8.47 11.47 0.04
CA GLN A 20 -9.82 11.47 0.61
C GLN A 20 -10.79 10.65 -0.24
N THR A 21 -10.78 10.87 -1.55
CA THR A 21 -11.61 10.16 -2.53
C THR A 21 -11.31 8.67 -2.54
N MET A 22 -10.03 8.28 -2.49
CA MET A 22 -9.62 6.87 -2.36
C MET A 22 -10.19 6.23 -1.10
N VAL A 23 -10.09 6.95 0.02
CA VAL A 23 -10.47 6.45 1.34
C VAL A 23 -12.00 6.35 1.50
N GLU A 24 -12.76 7.28 0.93
CA GLU A 24 -14.23 7.26 0.93
C GLU A 24 -14.83 6.21 -0.01
N GLY A 25 -14.14 5.89 -1.12
CA GLY A 25 -14.60 4.92 -2.11
C GLY A 25 -14.33 3.45 -1.78
N ILE A 26 -13.49 3.16 -0.78
CA ILE A 26 -13.11 1.78 -0.43
C ILE A 26 -14.05 1.18 0.61
N ASP A 27 -14.55 -0.03 0.34
CA ASP A 27 -15.30 -0.82 1.31
C ASP A 27 -14.45 -1.06 2.58
N ARG A 28 -15.01 -0.69 3.73
CA ARG A 28 -14.36 -0.79 5.03
C ARG A 28 -13.98 -2.21 5.43
N ASN A 29 -14.60 -3.22 4.82
CA ASN A 29 -14.36 -4.63 5.10
C ASN A 29 -13.18 -5.23 4.30
N VAL A 30 -12.65 -4.51 3.30
CA VAL A 30 -11.52 -4.99 2.50
C VAL A 30 -10.22 -4.89 3.31
N LYS A 31 -9.32 -5.86 3.18
CA LYS A 31 -7.95 -5.70 3.71
C LYS A 31 -7.08 -4.95 2.69
N ILE A 32 -6.31 -3.99 3.16
CA ILE A 32 -5.41 -3.13 2.41
C ILE A 32 -3.99 -3.41 2.87
N LEU A 33 -3.09 -3.62 1.92
CA LEU A 33 -1.66 -3.72 2.17
C LEU A 33 -0.94 -2.68 1.33
N LEU A 34 -0.21 -1.81 2.00
CA LEU A 34 0.70 -0.84 1.41
C LEU A 34 2.12 -1.39 1.55
N ILE A 35 2.91 -1.36 0.49
CA ILE A 35 4.31 -1.81 0.49
C ILE A 35 5.15 -0.68 -0.08
N HIS A 36 6.17 -0.25 0.65
CA HIS A 36 7.01 0.87 0.22
C HIS A 36 8.49 0.68 0.52
N GLY A 37 9.37 1.08 -0.40
CA GLY A 37 10.82 1.04 -0.20
C GLY A 37 11.34 2.28 0.55
N THR A 38 12.19 2.11 1.55
CA THR A 38 12.69 3.24 2.38
C THR A 38 13.73 4.13 1.67
N LYS A 39 14.17 3.73 0.47
CA LYS A 39 15.11 4.47 -0.39
C LYS A 39 14.51 4.78 -1.77
N ASP A 40 13.18 4.76 -1.89
CA ASP A 40 12.51 5.25 -3.08
C ASP A 40 12.78 6.77 -3.24
N ARG A 41 13.34 7.14 -4.40
CA ARG A 41 13.68 8.53 -4.75
C ARG A 41 12.61 9.19 -5.63
N SER A 42 11.70 8.39 -6.18
CA SER A 42 10.60 8.85 -7.02
C SER A 42 9.37 9.17 -6.18
N ILE A 43 9.08 8.33 -5.18
CA ILE A 43 7.96 8.49 -4.25
C ILE A 43 8.51 8.43 -2.80
N PRO A 44 8.62 9.59 -2.11
CA PRO A 44 8.98 9.64 -0.70
C PRO A 44 8.12 8.73 0.19
N LEU A 45 8.72 8.16 1.23
CA LEU A 45 8.07 7.23 2.17
C LEU A 45 6.89 7.89 2.90
N GLU A 46 6.99 9.18 3.16
CA GLU A 46 5.99 10.01 3.83
C GLU A 46 4.63 9.98 3.11
N MET A 47 4.63 9.75 1.78
CA MET A 47 3.38 9.56 1.05
C MET A 47 2.67 8.25 1.41
N ALA A 48 3.43 7.16 1.55
CA ALA A 48 2.87 5.87 1.99
C ALA A 48 2.39 5.94 3.45
N GLU A 49 3.13 6.63 4.32
CA GLU A 49 2.75 6.87 5.71
C GLU A 49 1.49 7.75 5.82
N GLY A 50 1.40 8.82 5.02
CA GLY A 50 0.23 9.68 4.96
C GLY A 50 -1.03 8.94 4.49
N LEU A 51 -0.90 8.11 3.45
CA LEU A 51 -2.00 7.27 2.96
C LEU A 51 -2.42 6.22 3.99
N HIS A 52 -1.46 5.58 4.65
CA HIS A 52 -1.71 4.65 5.75
C HIS A 52 -2.49 5.31 6.88
N ALA A 53 -2.05 6.49 7.33
CA ALA A 53 -2.73 7.25 8.39
C ALA A 53 -4.15 7.67 7.98
N ALA A 54 -4.36 8.04 6.71
CA ALA A 54 -5.69 8.39 6.20
C ALA A 54 -6.65 7.21 6.23
N PHE A 55 -6.20 6.02 5.81
CA PHE A 55 -6.99 4.79 5.89
C PHE A 55 -7.32 4.41 7.34
N LEU A 56 -6.35 4.49 8.26
CA LEU A 56 -6.58 4.24 9.69
C LEU A 56 -7.61 5.20 10.28
N LYS A 57 -7.51 6.51 9.96
CA LYS A 57 -8.46 7.53 10.43
C LYS A 57 -9.88 7.26 9.94
N HIS A 58 -10.05 6.90 8.67
CA HIS A 58 -11.38 6.68 8.09
C HIS A 58 -12.09 5.43 8.61
N ARG A 59 -11.32 4.38 8.94
CA ARG A 59 -11.89 3.16 9.54
C ARG A 59 -12.34 3.37 10.99
N GLY A 60 -12.07 4.55 11.56
CA GLY A 60 -12.30 4.85 12.95
C GLY A 60 -11.21 4.18 13.78
N ALA A 61 -10.44 4.98 14.53
CA ALA A 61 -9.60 4.44 15.58
C ALA A 61 -10.51 3.77 16.64
N ALA A 62 -10.75 2.47 16.50
CA ALA A 62 -11.48 1.66 17.47
C ALA A 62 -10.60 0.46 17.86
N GLY A 63 -9.88 0.61 18.99
CA GLY A 63 -9.05 -0.39 19.69
C GLY A 63 -7.70 -0.64 19.00
N SER A 64 -6.51 -0.44 19.56
CA SER A 64 -6.09 -0.56 20.97
C SER A 64 -6.85 -1.62 21.74
N ASP A 65 -7.02 -2.79 21.15
CA ASP A 65 -6.97 -4.03 21.91
C ASP A 65 -6.07 -4.98 21.14
N SER A 66 -5.33 -5.76 21.91
CA SER A 66 -4.23 -6.65 21.56
C SER A 66 -4.62 -7.86 20.69
N ASP A 67 -5.43 -7.65 19.66
CA ASP A 67 -5.75 -8.63 18.63
C ASP A 67 -6.01 -7.92 17.29
N GLY A 68 -5.39 -8.40 16.22
CA GLY A 68 -5.11 -7.66 14.98
C GLY A 68 -6.24 -6.78 14.44
N GLY A 69 -6.05 -5.46 14.50
CA GLY A 69 -6.92 -4.48 13.85
C GLY A 69 -7.08 -4.83 12.36
N VAL A 70 -8.29 -5.19 11.96
CA VAL A 70 -8.57 -5.74 10.64
C VAL A 70 -8.40 -4.66 9.57
N GLY A 71 -7.27 -4.74 8.87
CA GLY A 71 -7.30 -4.63 7.41
C GLY A 71 -6.60 -3.43 6.80
N VAL A 72 -5.67 -2.74 7.46
CA VAL A 72 -4.75 -1.83 6.77
C VAL A 72 -3.35 -2.03 7.33
N GLN A 73 -2.41 -2.46 6.48
CA GLN A 73 -1.03 -2.72 6.86
C GLN A 73 -0.08 -1.90 5.98
N LEU A 74 0.99 -1.37 6.57
CA LEU A 74 2.11 -0.77 5.85
C LEU A 74 3.38 -1.59 6.09
N VAL A 75 3.93 -2.16 5.02
CA VAL A 75 5.19 -2.89 5.03
C VAL A 75 6.28 -2.03 4.40
N THR A 76 7.22 -1.58 5.22
CA THR A 76 8.41 -0.88 4.76
C THR A 76 9.51 -1.85 4.39
N VAL A 77 10.09 -1.70 3.20
CA VAL A 77 11.18 -2.51 2.69
C VAL A 77 12.47 -1.72 2.84
N GLU A 78 13.24 -2.05 3.88
CA GLU A 78 14.47 -1.34 4.22
C GLU A 78 15.51 -1.45 3.09
N GLY A 79 16.01 -0.30 2.64
CA GLY A 79 16.92 -0.21 1.49
C GLY A 79 16.22 -0.34 0.12
N GLY A 80 14.90 -0.58 0.10
CA GLY A 80 14.11 -0.72 -1.11
C GLY A 80 14.03 0.60 -1.90
N ASN A 81 14.29 0.53 -3.21
CA ASN A 81 14.04 1.63 -4.14
C ASN A 81 12.62 1.52 -4.73
N HIS A 82 12.29 2.42 -5.67
CA HIS A 82 10.99 2.46 -6.34
C HIS A 82 10.55 1.13 -6.98
N LEU A 83 11.52 0.34 -7.47
CA LEU A 83 11.25 -0.92 -8.17
C LEU A 83 11.39 -2.15 -7.27
N LEU A 84 11.75 -1.96 -6.00
CA LEU A 84 12.14 -3.04 -5.07
C LEU A 84 13.12 -4.03 -5.73
N SER A 85 14.11 -3.53 -6.46
CA SER A 85 14.83 -4.29 -7.51
C SER A 85 15.74 -5.45 -7.08
N SER A 86 15.85 -5.75 -5.78
CA SER A 86 16.66 -6.88 -5.29
C SER A 86 15.78 -8.05 -4.91
N SER A 87 16.30 -9.28 -5.05
CA SER A 87 15.56 -10.50 -4.64
C SER A 87 15.09 -10.41 -3.19
N LYS A 88 15.95 -9.92 -2.28
CA LYS A 88 15.60 -9.69 -0.87
C LYS A 88 14.41 -8.74 -0.69
N HIS A 89 14.34 -7.67 -1.48
CA HIS A 89 13.24 -6.70 -1.39
C HIS A 89 11.94 -7.29 -1.93
N LEU A 90 12.01 -7.98 -3.08
CA LEU A 90 10.87 -8.69 -3.66
C LEU A 90 10.36 -9.79 -2.74
N ASP A 91 11.24 -10.60 -2.15
CA ASP A 91 10.86 -11.67 -1.22
C ASP A 91 10.10 -11.13 -0.02
N LYS A 92 10.52 -9.98 0.52
CA LYS A 92 9.81 -9.31 1.62
C LYS A 92 8.42 -8.84 1.19
N ALA A 93 8.30 -8.22 0.03
CA ALA A 93 7.02 -7.76 -0.51
C ALA A 93 6.07 -8.94 -0.79
N LEU A 94 6.57 -9.98 -1.46
CA LEU A 94 5.81 -11.19 -1.78
C LEU A 94 5.36 -11.93 -0.52
N LYS A 95 6.20 -11.99 0.52
CA LYS A 95 5.82 -12.57 1.80
C LYS A 95 4.63 -11.83 2.41
N ALA A 96 4.67 -10.50 2.45
CA ALA A 96 3.55 -9.70 2.98
C ALA A 96 2.26 -9.89 2.17
N ILE A 97 2.36 -9.96 0.84
CA ILE A 97 1.20 -10.25 -0.03
C ILE A 97 0.62 -11.62 0.29
N ARG A 98 1.48 -12.65 0.41
CA ARG A 98 1.03 -14.01 0.75
C ARG A 98 0.31 -14.03 2.08
N GLU A 99 0.91 -13.44 3.12
CA GLU A 99 0.31 -13.36 4.46
C GLU A 99 -1.07 -12.70 4.41
N LEU A 100 -1.22 -11.55 3.74
CA LEU A 100 -2.51 -10.87 3.61
C LEU A 100 -3.59 -11.74 2.93
N VAL A 101 -3.20 -12.42 1.84
CA VAL A 101 -4.12 -13.25 1.05
C VAL A 101 -4.49 -14.54 1.80
N THR A 102 -3.55 -15.14 2.55
CA THR A 102 -3.81 -16.38 3.29
C THR A 102 -4.45 -16.18 4.65
N ASP A 103 -4.24 -15.03 5.32
CA ASP A 103 -4.94 -14.65 6.55
C ASP A 103 -6.39 -14.24 6.29
N SER A 104 -6.75 -13.98 5.03
CA SER A 104 -8.14 -13.80 4.63
C SER A 104 -8.74 -15.20 4.59
N GLU A 105 -9.56 -15.53 5.60
CA GLU A 105 -10.12 -16.86 5.83
C GLU A 105 -10.33 -17.62 4.53
N CYS A 106 -9.66 -18.77 4.46
CA CYS A 106 -9.93 -19.86 3.54
C CYS A 106 -11.45 -19.93 3.27
N VAL A 107 -11.86 -19.43 2.11
CA VAL A 107 -13.12 -19.80 1.48
C VAL A 107 -13.04 -21.30 1.31
N ARG A 108 -13.59 -22.04 2.27
CA ARG A 108 -13.84 -23.48 2.12
C ARG A 108 -14.85 -23.60 0.99
N VAL A 109 -14.36 -23.93 -0.20
CA VAL A 109 -15.17 -24.42 -1.32
C VAL A 109 -15.63 -25.83 -0.98
#